data_AF-A0A1Y5EUV2-F1
#
_entry.id   AF-A0A1Y5EUV2-F1
#
_cell.length_a   1.000
_cell.length_b   1.000
_cell.length_c   1.000
_cell.angle_alpha   90.00
_cell.angle_beta   90.00
_cell.angle_gamma   90.00
#
_symmetry.space_group_name_H-M   'P 1'
#
loop_
_entity.id
_entity.type
_entity.pdbx_description
1 polymer ?
#
loop_
_entity_poly.entity_id
_entity_poly.type
_entity_poly.pdbx_seq_one_letter_code
_entity_poly.pdbx_strand_id
1 'polypeptide(L)'
;MSNVNQPDWLSPEEYQMIVAPSLKVAAELAASRGDPTLLQDLPSMLCLMHLVTSLRKYYVDEWAVLSAMSSEESLQRAPEAACMMVLTEGNVGKAEMSSMISSLNRAYQQILDAAIMADADADIKRAWEAMKLSEHEQFLALLEQAAKKFVIGIDAWEKGR
;
A
#
# COMPACT_ATOMS: atom_id res chain seq x y z
N MET A 1 -23.96 6.35 -14.47
CA MET A 1 -23.50 5.86 -13.16
C MET A 1 -22.15 6.50 -12.91
N SER A 2 -22.08 7.40 -11.94
CA SER A 2 -20.96 8.32 -11.76
C SER A 2 -19.76 7.60 -11.15
N ASN A 3 -18.64 7.54 -11.88
CA ASN A 3 -17.35 7.09 -11.37
C ASN A 3 -16.89 8.05 -10.28
N VAL A 4 -16.93 7.60 -9.03
CA VAL A 4 -16.37 8.33 -7.89
C VAL A 4 -14.85 8.15 -7.93
N ASN A 5 -14.15 9.25 -8.25
CA ASN A 5 -12.72 9.50 -7.99
C ASN A 5 -11.75 8.35 -8.30
N GLN A 6 -11.70 7.90 -9.56
CA GLN A 6 -10.48 7.23 -10.01
C GLN A 6 -9.35 8.27 -10.08
N PRO A 7 -8.17 7.98 -9.54
CA PRO A 7 -7.08 8.93 -9.63
C PRO A 7 -6.53 8.97 -11.06
N ASP A 8 -6.47 10.17 -11.67
CA ASP A 8 -5.97 10.39 -13.05
C ASP A 8 -4.46 10.06 -13.23
N TRP A 9 -3.79 9.56 -12.20
CA TRP A 9 -2.36 9.27 -12.21
C TRP A 9 -2.01 7.81 -12.55
N LEU A 10 -2.96 6.87 -12.53
CA LEU A 10 -2.77 5.51 -13.04
C LEU A 10 -3.84 5.14 -14.06
N SER A 11 -3.54 4.16 -14.91
CA SER A 11 -4.57 3.47 -15.66
C SER A 11 -5.54 2.75 -14.71
N PRO A 12 -6.80 2.52 -15.14
CA PRO A 12 -7.76 1.76 -14.34
C PRO A 12 -7.24 0.37 -13.93
N GLU A 13 -6.50 -0.30 -14.81
CA GLU A 13 -5.91 -1.61 -14.54
C GLU A 13 -4.85 -1.51 -13.43
N GLU A 14 -3.86 -0.63 -13.57
CA GLU A 14 -2.82 -0.43 -12.54
C GLU A 14 -3.44 -0.07 -11.18
N TYR A 15 -4.46 0.79 -11.16
CA TYR A 15 -5.17 1.13 -9.94
C TYR A 15 -5.86 -0.09 -9.30
N GLN A 16 -6.59 -0.88 -10.09
CA GLN A 16 -7.28 -2.09 -9.61
C GLN A 16 -6.32 -3.19 -9.19
N MET A 17 -5.12 -3.21 -9.77
CA MET A 17 -4.12 -4.22 -9.49
C MET A 17 -3.27 -3.90 -8.25
N ILE A 18 -2.95 -2.63 -8.05
CA ILE A 18 -1.94 -2.19 -7.08
C ILE A 18 -2.60 -1.47 -5.91
N VAL A 19 -3.42 -0.45 -6.18
CA VAL A 19 -3.84 0.53 -5.18
C VAL A 19 -5.11 0.11 -4.47
N ALA A 20 -6.16 -0.25 -5.22
CA ALA A 20 -7.44 -0.66 -4.67
C ALA A 20 -7.35 -1.83 -3.66
N PRO A 21 -6.68 -2.96 -3.97
CA PRO A 21 -6.55 -4.06 -3.02
C PRO A 21 -5.71 -3.68 -1.80
N SER A 22 -4.65 -2.88 -1.97
CA SER A 22 -3.82 -2.39 -0.86
C SER A 22 -4.60 -1.49 0.10
N LEU A 23 -5.41 -0.57 -0.43
CA LEU A 23 -6.29 0.30 0.36
C LEU A 23 -7.29 -0.52 1.16
N LYS A 24 -7.95 -1.49 0.51
CA LYS A 24 -8.92 -2.37 1.16
C LYS A 24 -8.28 -3.10 2.35
N VAL A 25 -7.17 -3.80 2.10
CA VAL A 25 -6.50 -4.61 3.12
C VAL A 25 -5.99 -3.74 4.27
N ALA A 26 -5.39 -2.59 3.98
CA ALA A 26 -4.91 -1.69 5.03
C ALA A 26 -6.05 -1.13 5.88
N ALA A 27 -7.16 -0.71 5.27
CA ALA A 27 -8.33 -0.20 5.98
C ALA A 27 -9.01 -1.28 6.85
N GLU A 28 -9.15 -2.49 6.34
CA GLU A 28 -9.68 -3.63 7.10
C GLU A 28 -8.76 -3.99 8.28
N LEU A 29 -7.44 -3.90 8.09
CA LEU A 29 -6.47 -4.14 9.16
C LEU A 29 -6.57 -3.07 10.27
N ALA A 30 -6.64 -1.78 9.92
CA ALA A 30 -6.85 -0.70 10.89
C ALA A 30 -8.14 -0.91 11.69
N ALA A 31 -9.24 -1.24 11.01
CA ALA A 31 -10.51 -1.56 11.67
C ALA A 31 -10.40 -2.75 12.63
N SER A 32 -9.66 -3.80 12.24
CA SER A 32 -9.42 -4.97 13.11
C SER A 32 -8.58 -4.67 14.35
N ARG A 33 -7.79 -3.58 14.32
CA ARG A 33 -6.97 -3.08 15.43
C ARG A 33 -7.72 -2.12 16.35
N GLY A 34 -8.96 -1.78 16.01
CA GLY A 34 -9.82 -0.92 16.81
C GLY A 34 -9.83 0.55 16.37
N ASP A 35 -9.14 0.89 15.29
CA ASP A 35 -9.12 2.24 14.74
C ASP A 35 -10.24 2.42 13.70
N PRO A 36 -11.14 3.40 13.88
CA PRO A 36 -12.30 3.59 13.01
C PRO A 36 -11.94 4.06 11.60
N THR A 37 -10.73 4.57 11.38
CA THR A 37 -10.23 4.96 10.07
C THR A 37 -8.77 4.56 9.91
N LEU A 38 -8.38 4.28 8.66
CA LEU A 38 -6.98 3.95 8.34
C LEU A 38 -6.01 5.06 8.77
N LEU A 39 -6.43 6.32 8.67
CA LEU A 39 -5.62 7.47 9.11
C LEU A 39 -5.18 7.40 10.59
N GLN A 40 -5.97 6.75 11.45
CA GLN A 40 -5.70 6.71 12.89
C GLN A 40 -4.71 5.61 13.30
N ASP A 41 -4.46 4.63 12.42
CA ASP A 41 -3.52 3.53 12.68
C ASP A 41 -2.24 3.68 11.83
N LEU A 42 -1.21 4.29 12.42
CA LEU A 42 0.06 4.55 11.74
C LEU A 42 0.71 3.27 11.16
N PRO A 43 0.79 2.13 11.89
CA PRO A 43 1.27 0.87 11.31
C PRO A 43 0.52 0.44 10.05
N SER A 44 -0.81 0.56 10.01
CA SER A 44 -1.59 0.23 8.80
C SER A 44 -1.41 1.26 7.68
N MET A 45 -1.21 2.55 7.98
CA MET A 45 -0.81 3.54 6.97
C MET A 45 0.54 3.22 6.34
N LEU A 46 1.52 2.78 7.14
CA LEU A 46 2.83 2.34 6.63
C LEU A 46 2.71 1.03 5.85
N CYS A 47 1.79 0.15 6.26
CA CYS A 47 1.46 -1.07 5.51
C CYS A 47 0.90 -0.74 4.12
N LEU A 48 -0.03 0.21 3.99
CA LEU A 48 -0.55 0.66 2.70
C LEU A 48 0.58 1.07 1.76
N MET A 49 1.49 1.93 2.23
CA MET A 49 2.61 2.41 1.45
C MET A 49 3.55 1.26 1.03
N HIS A 50 3.77 0.30 1.92
CA HIS A 50 4.59 -0.88 1.63
C HIS A 50 3.96 -1.78 0.55
N LEU A 51 2.69 -2.14 0.69
CA LEU A 51 1.97 -2.98 -0.28
C LEU A 51 1.96 -2.33 -1.68
N VAL A 52 1.64 -1.04 -1.77
CA VAL A 52 1.63 -0.31 -3.05
C VAL A 52 3.03 -0.24 -3.65
N THR A 53 4.07 0.00 -2.82
CA THR A 53 5.47 0.01 -3.28
C THR A 53 5.89 -1.34 -3.86
N SER A 54 5.57 -2.42 -3.15
CA SER A 54 5.98 -3.78 -3.54
C SER A 54 5.21 -4.27 -4.78
N LEU A 55 3.89 -4.11 -4.82
CA LEU A 55 3.08 -4.49 -5.99
C LEU A 55 3.46 -3.68 -7.24
N ARG A 56 3.70 -2.37 -7.10
CA ARG A 56 4.23 -1.54 -8.20
C ARG A 56 5.55 -2.09 -8.72
N LYS A 57 6.46 -2.48 -7.83
CA LYS A 57 7.76 -3.05 -8.25
C LYS A 57 7.56 -4.30 -9.10
N TYR A 58 6.71 -5.24 -8.65
CA TYR A 58 6.41 -6.44 -9.44
C TYR A 58 5.73 -6.13 -10.78
N TYR A 59 4.79 -5.18 -10.80
CA TYR A 59 4.15 -4.73 -12.03
C TYR A 59 5.18 -4.17 -13.03
N VAL A 60 6.08 -3.31 -12.58
CA VAL A 60 7.13 -2.72 -13.44
C VAL A 60 8.11 -3.80 -13.91
N ASP A 61 8.58 -4.68 -13.00
CA ASP A 61 9.59 -5.69 -13.33
C ASP A 61 9.09 -6.71 -14.36
N GLU A 62 7.77 -7.02 -14.37
CA GLU A 62 7.22 -8.10 -15.17
C GLU A 62 6.38 -7.64 -16.37
N TRP A 63 5.64 -6.53 -16.24
CA TRP A 63 4.67 -6.11 -17.26
C TRP A 63 5.10 -4.87 -18.03
N ALA A 64 6.15 -4.15 -17.59
CA ALA A 64 6.57 -2.92 -18.26
C ALA A 64 7.00 -3.08 -19.73
N VAL A 65 7.30 -4.31 -20.12
CA VAL A 65 7.73 -4.64 -21.48
C VAL A 65 6.52 -4.87 -22.42
N LEU A 66 5.31 -5.04 -21.90
CA LEU A 66 4.17 -5.61 -22.64
C LEU A 66 2.96 -4.68 -22.82
N SER A 67 2.83 -3.57 -22.07
CA SER A 67 1.63 -2.71 -22.09
C SER A 67 1.95 -1.21 -22.22
N ALA A 68 0.95 -0.42 -22.64
CA ALA A 68 0.99 1.05 -22.61
C ALA A 68 0.85 1.55 -21.16
N MET A 69 1.90 1.41 -20.38
CA MET A 69 1.93 1.78 -18.98
C MET A 69 1.68 3.27 -18.76
N SER A 70 1.21 3.61 -17.55
CA SER A 70 1.42 4.96 -17.03
C SER A 70 2.91 5.30 -17.02
N SER A 71 3.25 6.59 -16.99
CA SER A 71 4.65 7.00 -16.93
C SER A 71 5.33 6.40 -15.68
N GLU A 72 6.63 6.13 -15.79
CA GLU A 72 7.41 5.63 -14.64
C GLU A 72 7.28 6.56 -13.44
N GLU A 73 7.25 7.88 -13.67
CA GLU A 73 7.03 8.91 -12.65
C GLU A 73 5.68 8.75 -11.93
N SER A 74 4.60 8.50 -12.69
CA SER A 74 3.27 8.25 -12.13
C SER A 74 3.25 7.01 -11.25
N LEU A 75 3.84 5.91 -11.72
CA LEU A 75 3.95 4.67 -10.95
C LEU A 75 4.79 4.89 -9.69
N GLN A 76 5.93 5.57 -9.80
CA GLN A 76 6.80 5.88 -8.66
C GLN A 76 6.07 6.66 -7.56
N ARG A 77 5.15 7.56 -7.93
CA ARG A 77 4.34 8.35 -6.98
C ARG A 77 3.14 7.59 -6.38
N ALA A 78 2.80 6.41 -6.90
CA ALA A 78 1.62 5.66 -6.48
C ALA A 78 1.51 5.43 -4.95
N PRO A 79 2.59 5.07 -4.22
CA PRO A 79 2.50 4.86 -2.77
C PRO A 79 2.14 6.15 -2.02
N GLU A 80 2.78 7.28 -2.36
CA GLU A 80 2.48 8.57 -1.75
C GLU A 80 1.07 9.04 -2.09
N ALA A 81 0.65 8.87 -3.35
CA ALA A 81 -0.67 9.26 -3.80
C ALA A 81 -1.77 8.45 -3.09
N ALA A 82 -1.56 7.15 -2.86
CA ALA A 82 -2.47 6.33 -2.06
C ALA A 82 -2.59 6.84 -0.61
N CYS A 83 -1.48 7.19 0.03
CA CYS A 83 -1.50 7.82 1.36
C CYS A 83 -2.22 9.17 1.34
N MET A 84 -2.01 9.99 0.31
CA MET A 84 -2.71 11.27 0.14
C MET A 84 -4.23 11.09 -0.01
N MET A 85 -4.69 10.02 -0.67
CA MET A 85 -6.12 9.70 -0.76
C MET A 85 -6.72 9.48 0.64
N VAL A 86 -6.06 8.67 1.47
CA VAL A 86 -6.51 8.40 2.84
C VAL A 86 -6.50 9.67 3.70
N LEU A 87 -5.44 10.48 3.60
CA LEU A 87 -5.35 11.75 4.33
C LEU A 87 -6.45 12.73 3.89
N THR A 88 -6.74 12.78 2.59
CA THR A 88 -7.81 13.63 2.04
C THR A 88 -9.18 13.18 2.53
N GLU A 89 -9.45 11.86 2.54
CA GLU A 89 -10.69 11.29 3.06
C GLU A 89 -10.84 11.54 4.57
N GLY A 90 -9.73 11.52 5.32
CA GLY A 90 -9.67 11.91 6.72
C GLY A 90 -9.77 13.42 6.99
N ASN A 91 -10.06 14.24 5.98
CA ASN A 91 -10.18 15.70 6.05
C ASN A 91 -8.91 16.43 6.53
N VAL A 92 -7.72 15.87 6.27
CA VAL A 92 -6.45 16.57 6.54
C VAL A 92 -6.36 17.84 5.70
N GLY A 93 -5.98 18.96 6.33
CA GLY A 93 -5.87 20.23 5.65
C GLY A 93 -4.77 20.23 4.58
N LYS A 94 -4.98 20.94 3.47
CA LYS A 94 -3.96 21.08 2.40
C LYS A 94 -2.61 21.60 2.92
N ALA A 95 -2.63 22.43 3.97
CA ALA A 95 -1.44 22.97 4.61
C ALA A 95 -0.62 21.91 5.38
N GLU A 96 -1.26 20.83 5.83
CA GLU A 96 -0.65 19.76 6.63
C GLU A 96 -0.29 18.54 5.77
N MET A 97 -0.91 18.39 4.60
CA MET A 97 -0.71 17.26 3.69
C MET A 97 0.77 16.96 3.42
N SER A 98 1.55 17.98 3.06
CA SER A 98 2.97 17.81 2.72
C SER A 98 3.81 17.37 3.92
N SER A 99 3.54 17.91 5.11
CA SER A 99 4.28 17.55 6.33
C SER A 99 3.93 16.15 6.82
N MET A 100 2.66 15.72 6.67
CA MET A 100 2.21 14.37 7.00
C MET A 100 2.81 13.33 6.04
N ILE A 101 2.76 13.55 4.73
CA ILE A 101 3.41 12.65 3.75
C ILE A 101 4.91 12.57 4.00
N SER A 102 5.57 13.71 4.23
CA SER A 102 6.99 13.72 4.57
C SER A 102 7.31 12.92 5.84
N SER A 103 6.43 12.94 6.83
CA SER A 103 6.58 12.16 8.06
C SER A 103 6.37 10.67 7.83
N LEU A 104 5.36 10.29 7.03
CA LEU A 104 5.12 8.91 6.63
C LEU A 104 6.33 8.34 5.88
N ASN A 105 6.88 9.07 4.91
CA ASN A 105 8.07 8.65 4.18
C ASN A 105 9.27 8.43 5.11
N ARG A 106 9.51 9.32 6.08
CA ARG A 106 10.57 9.13 7.08
C ARG A 106 10.35 7.92 7.97
N ALA A 107 9.11 7.69 8.41
CA ALA A 107 8.77 6.52 9.22
C ALA A 107 8.96 5.22 8.42
N TYR A 108 8.55 5.23 7.15
CA TYR A 108 8.75 4.08 6.26
C TYR A 108 10.22 3.80 5.99
N GLN A 109 11.04 4.83 5.76
CA GLN A 109 12.48 4.63 5.62
C GLN A 109 13.10 3.95 6.86
N GLN A 110 12.68 4.31 8.07
CA GLN A 110 13.15 3.63 9.29
C GLN A 110 12.77 2.14 9.32
N ILE A 111 11.59 1.78 8.81
CA ILE A 111 11.16 0.38 8.69
C ILE A 111 12.02 -0.36 7.65
N LEU A 112 12.27 0.27 6.50
CA LEU A 112 13.15 -0.29 5.47
C LEU A 112 14.55 -0.58 6.04
N ASP A 113 15.12 0.39 6.76
CA ASP A 113 16.45 0.28 7.37
C ASP A 113 16.50 -0.81 8.47
N ALA A 114 15.38 -1.05 9.16
CA ALA A 114 15.27 -2.09 10.18
C ALA A 114 15.16 -3.52 9.60
N ALA A 115 14.85 -3.67 8.31
CA ALA A 115 14.74 -4.95 7.59
C ALA A 115 13.77 -5.97 8.24
N ILE A 116 12.69 -5.49 8.84
CA ILE A 116 11.73 -6.31 9.61
C ILE A 116 10.58 -6.92 8.77
N MET A 117 10.62 -6.78 7.45
CA MET A 117 9.47 -7.09 6.57
C MET A 117 9.64 -8.37 5.76
N ALA A 118 10.72 -9.14 5.94
CA ALA A 118 11.04 -10.29 5.09
C ALA A 118 9.89 -11.30 4.96
N ASP A 119 9.18 -11.58 6.05
CA ASP A 119 8.03 -12.50 6.05
C ASP A 119 6.80 -11.92 5.33
N ALA A 120 6.62 -10.59 5.37
CA ALA A 120 5.57 -9.90 4.62
C ALA A 120 5.92 -9.87 3.13
N ASP A 121 7.16 -9.52 2.77
CA ASP A 121 7.65 -9.49 1.39
C ASP A 121 7.46 -10.84 0.68
N ALA A 122 7.71 -11.94 1.40
CA ALA A 122 7.49 -13.30 0.88
C ALA A 122 6.03 -13.55 0.51
N ASP A 123 5.08 -13.10 1.33
CA ASP A 123 3.65 -13.26 1.05
C ASP A 123 3.16 -12.28 -0.03
N ILE A 124 3.68 -11.06 -0.10
CA ILE A 124 3.36 -10.13 -1.21
C ILE A 124 3.80 -10.72 -2.54
N LYS A 125 5.00 -11.33 -2.59
CA LYS A 125 5.47 -12.02 -3.78
C LYS A 125 4.52 -13.14 -4.20
N ARG A 126 4.10 -13.97 -3.25
CA ARG A 126 3.14 -15.05 -3.52
C ARG A 126 1.77 -14.52 -3.96
N ALA A 127 1.33 -13.40 -3.38
CA ALA A 127 0.11 -12.73 -3.80
C ALA A 127 0.21 -12.32 -5.27
N TRP A 128 1.33 -11.70 -5.66
CA TRP A 128 1.58 -11.33 -7.05
C TRP A 128 1.55 -12.54 -8.00
N GLU A 129 2.12 -13.68 -7.61
CA GLU A 129 2.02 -14.92 -8.41
C GLU A 129 0.56 -15.39 -8.59
N ALA A 130 -0.24 -15.41 -7.53
CA ALA A 130 -1.66 -15.78 -7.59
C ALA A 130 -2.44 -14.82 -8.51
N MET A 131 -2.11 -13.54 -8.47
CA MET A 131 -2.72 -12.53 -9.31
C MET A 131 -2.51 -12.79 -10.80
N LYS A 132 -1.30 -13.19 -11.21
CA LYS A 132 -0.98 -13.55 -12.60
C LYS A 132 -1.78 -14.75 -13.10
N LEU A 133 -2.14 -15.65 -12.19
CA LEU A 133 -2.98 -16.82 -12.47
C LEU A 133 -4.49 -16.50 -12.40
N SER A 134 -4.85 -15.22 -12.22
CA SER A 134 -6.25 -14.78 -12.01
C SER A 134 -6.92 -15.40 -10.78
N GLU A 135 -6.14 -15.83 -9.79
CA GLU A 135 -6.62 -16.39 -8.52
C GLU A 135 -6.91 -15.26 -7.51
N HIS A 136 -7.94 -14.46 -7.79
CA HIS A 136 -8.23 -13.22 -7.03
C HIS A 136 -8.46 -13.43 -5.53
N GLU A 137 -9.13 -14.52 -5.12
CA GLU A 137 -9.34 -14.84 -3.71
C GLU A 137 -8.02 -15.14 -2.99
N GLN A 138 -7.15 -15.92 -3.65
CA GLN A 138 -5.84 -16.27 -3.12
C GLN A 138 -4.91 -15.06 -3.04
N PHE A 139 -4.97 -14.18 -4.05
CA PHE A 139 -4.27 -12.89 -4.05
C PHE A 139 -4.65 -12.03 -2.84
N LEU A 140 -5.95 -11.83 -2.60
CA LEU A 140 -6.41 -11.03 -1.45
C LEU A 140 -6.02 -11.67 -0.12
N ALA A 141 -6.22 -12.98 0.03
CA ALA A 141 -5.87 -13.69 1.26
C ALA A 141 -4.37 -13.58 1.60
N LEU A 142 -3.49 -13.63 0.58
CA LEU A 142 -2.05 -13.45 0.78
C LEU A 142 -1.67 -12.01 1.08
N LEU A 143 -2.33 -11.02 0.46
CA LEU A 143 -2.13 -9.62 0.82
C LEU A 143 -2.56 -9.33 2.27
N GLU A 144 -3.69 -9.87 2.73
CA GLU A 144 -4.12 -9.76 4.12
C GLU A 144 -3.11 -10.42 5.08
N GLN A 145 -2.55 -11.57 4.70
CA GLN A 145 -1.53 -12.24 5.50
C GLN A 145 -0.23 -11.41 5.57
N ALA A 146 0.22 -10.87 4.45
CA ALA A 146 1.36 -9.98 4.39
C ALA A 146 1.16 -8.73 5.26
N ALA A 147 -0.01 -8.11 5.18
CA ALA A 147 -0.34 -6.91 5.96
C ALA A 147 -0.31 -7.17 7.47
N LYS A 148 -0.90 -8.29 7.92
CA LYS A 148 -0.86 -8.71 9.32
C LYS A 148 0.59 -8.93 9.79
N LYS A 149 1.41 -9.63 9.02
CA LYS A 149 2.82 -9.87 9.34
C LYS A 149 3.62 -8.58 9.40
N PHE A 150 3.39 -7.66 8.46
CA PHE A 150 4.05 -6.37 8.41
C PHE A 150 3.78 -5.57 9.69
N VAL A 151 2.50 -5.42 10.07
CA VAL A 151 2.13 -4.66 11.27
C VAL A 151 2.62 -5.34 12.55
N ILE A 152 2.55 -6.68 12.64
CA ILE A 152 3.14 -7.42 13.78
C ILE A 152 4.66 -7.17 13.86
N GLY A 153 5.34 -7.12 12.72
CA GLY A 153 6.77 -6.78 12.64
C GLY A 153 7.06 -5.39 13.19
N ILE A 154 6.29 -4.38 12.79
CA ILE A 154 6.39 -3.02 13.34
C ILE A 154 6.16 -3.02 14.85
N ASP A 155 5.04 -3.59 15.31
CA ASP A 155 4.67 -3.60 16.73
C ASP A 155 5.77 -4.28 17.59
N ALA A 156 6.39 -5.35 17.09
CA ALA A 156 7.48 -6.04 17.76
C ALA A 156 8.77 -5.22 17.79
N TRP A 157 9.10 -4.56 16.68
CA TRP A 157 10.27 -3.69 16.56
C TRP A 157 10.16 -2.46 17.47
N GLU A 158 9.00 -1.80 17.51
CA GLU A 158 8.76 -0.64 18.37
C GLU A 158 8.87 -1.00 19.86
N LYS A 159 8.33 -2.16 20.27
CA LYS A 159 8.45 -2.65 21.66
C LYS A 159 9.87 -2.99 22.07
N GLY A 160 10.75 -3.28 21.11
CA GLY A 160 12.15 -3.63 21.36
C GLY A 160 13.08 -2.43 21.49
N ARG A 161 12.58 -1.20 21.31
CA ARG A 161 13.34 0.06 21.41
C ARG A 161 13.18 0.71 22.79
#